data_AF-A0A9E2QKC8-F1
#
_entry.id   AF-A0A9E2QKC8-F1
#
_cell.length_a   1.000
_cell.length_b   1.000
_cell.length_c   1.000
_cell.angle_alpha   90.00
_cell.angle_beta   90.00
_cell.angle_gamma   90.00
#
_symmetry.space_group_name_H-M   'P 1'
#
loop_
_entity.id
_entity.type
_entity.pdbx_description
1 polymer ?
#
loop_
_entity_poly.entity_id
_entity_poly.type
_entity_poly.pdbx_seq_one_letter_code
_entity_poly.pdbx_strand_id
1 'polypeptide(L)'
;MLKRKTMKIKEITCAFCKGAGKDPFGVPSKLSTCQVCFGRGKITLVDQPHETCTACRGTGIFAHHRLPCSVCKGKGVVPKDGREGKKGLDPDTGLPCIGNY
;
A
#
# COMPACT_ATOMS: atom_id res chain seq x y z
N MET A 1 -30.77 6.80 7.37
CA MET A 1 -30.36 6.82 5.94
C MET A 1 -28.87 7.15 5.85
N LEU A 2 -28.01 6.18 5.55
CA LEU A 2 -26.59 6.43 5.30
C LEU A 2 -26.44 7.00 3.88
N LYS A 3 -26.09 8.28 3.77
CA LYS A 3 -25.75 8.90 2.47
C LYS A 3 -24.47 8.24 1.93
N ARG A 4 -24.58 7.47 0.85
CA ARG A 4 -23.43 6.88 0.14
C ARG A 4 -22.62 8.00 -0.49
N LYS A 5 -21.47 8.33 0.12
CA LYS A 5 -20.50 9.28 -0.45
C LYS A 5 -19.76 8.57 -1.58
N THR A 6 -19.87 9.09 -2.80
CA THR A 6 -19.19 8.54 -3.98
C THR A 6 -17.68 8.73 -3.81
N MET A 7 -16.93 7.63 -3.62
CA MET A 7 -15.47 7.70 -3.52
C MET A 7 -14.85 7.67 -4.92
N LYS A 8 -14.11 8.72 -5.27
CA LYS A 8 -13.28 8.72 -6.49
C LYS A 8 -12.17 7.70 -6.34
N ILE A 9 -11.85 6.99 -7.42
CA ILE A 9 -10.80 5.98 -7.48
C ILE A 9 -9.81 6.33 -8.59
N LYS A 10 -8.56 5.91 -8.42
CA LYS A 10 -7.50 6.01 -9.42
C LYS A 10 -6.73 4.69 -9.54
N GLU A 11 -6.16 4.45 -10.70
CA GLU A 11 -5.25 3.32 -10.93
C GLU A 11 -3.80 3.78 -10.86
N ILE A 12 -2.96 2.98 -10.22
CA ILE A 12 -1.52 3.14 -10.25
C ILE A 12 -0.84 1.81 -10.60
N THR A 13 0.41 1.87 -11.06
CA THR A 13 1.23 0.68 -11.29
C THR A 13 1.44 -0.08 -9.98
N CYS A 14 1.30 -1.40 -10.01
CA CYS A 14 1.56 -2.25 -8.86
C CYS A 14 3.05 -2.22 -8.54
N ALA A 15 3.41 -1.68 -7.37
CA ALA A 15 4.80 -1.59 -6.92
C ALA A 15 5.46 -2.97 -6.78
N PHE A 16 4.78 -3.93 -6.14
CA PHE A 16 5.31 -5.26 -5.86
C PHE A 16 5.83 -6.00 -7.12
N CYS A 17 5.01 -6.04 -8.19
CA CYS A 17 5.39 -6.69 -9.45
C CYS A 17 5.92 -5.72 -10.52
N LYS A 18 6.05 -4.43 -10.20
CA LYS A 18 6.48 -3.37 -11.13
C LYS A 18 5.70 -3.35 -12.46
N GLY A 19 4.40 -3.65 -12.41
CA GLY A 19 3.55 -3.70 -13.61
C GLY A 19 3.54 -5.02 -14.37
N ALA A 20 4.40 -5.99 -14.03
CA ALA A 20 4.52 -7.23 -14.79
C ALA A 20 3.30 -8.16 -14.68
N GLY A 21 2.49 -8.01 -13.62
CA GLY A 21 1.36 -8.90 -13.35
C GLY A 21 1.76 -10.31 -12.87
N LYS A 22 3.04 -10.64 -12.82
CA LYS A 22 3.56 -11.92 -12.30
C LYS A 22 4.19 -11.76 -10.92
N ASP A 23 4.24 -12.84 -10.16
CA ASP A 23 4.98 -12.85 -8.90
C ASP A 23 6.47 -12.58 -9.18
N PRO A 24 7.05 -11.52 -8.58
CA PRO A 24 8.44 -11.11 -8.87
C PRO A 24 9.47 -12.14 -8.40
N PHE A 25 9.09 -13.08 -7.55
CA PHE A 25 9.96 -14.13 -7.03
C PHE A 25 9.66 -15.51 -7.62
N GLY A 26 8.67 -15.61 -8.51
CA GLY A 26 8.24 -16.87 -9.12
C GLY A 26 7.77 -17.90 -8.10
N VAL A 27 7.04 -17.49 -7.06
CA VAL A 27 6.52 -18.39 -6.01
C VAL A 27 5.01 -18.62 -6.20
N PRO A 28 4.51 -19.87 -6.16
CA PRO A 28 5.26 -21.14 -6.12
C PRO A 28 5.94 -21.50 -7.46
N SER A 29 5.66 -20.81 -8.57
CA SER A 29 6.32 -21.05 -9.86
C SER A 29 6.53 -19.76 -10.68
N LYS A 30 7.33 -19.81 -11.74
CA LYS A 30 7.52 -18.69 -12.70
C LYS A 30 6.23 -18.27 -13.44
N LEU A 31 5.19 -19.11 -13.40
CA LEU A 31 3.89 -18.83 -13.99
C LEU A 31 2.95 -18.13 -13.01
N SER A 32 3.32 -18.01 -11.73
CA SER A 32 2.48 -17.41 -10.70
C SER A 32 2.13 -15.96 -11.04
N THR A 33 0.84 -15.65 -10.88
CA THR A 33 0.34 -14.28 -10.98
C THR A 33 0.74 -13.49 -9.72
N CYS A 34 0.88 -12.19 -9.88
CA CYS A 34 1.18 -11.30 -8.77
C CYS A 34 0.03 -11.33 -7.75
N GLN A 35 0.34 -11.74 -6.52
CA GLN A 35 -0.59 -11.83 -5.39
C GLN A 35 -1.21 -10.48 -4.97
N VAL A 36 -0.61 -9.35 -5.37
CA VAL A 36 -1.09 -8.00 -4.98
C VAL A 36 -2.08 -7.43 -5.99
N CYS A 37 -1.82 -7.59 -7.29
CA CYS A 37 -2.66 -7.04 -8.37
C CYS A 37 -3.44 -8.11 -9.14
N PHE A 38 -3.29 -9.38 -8.77
CA PHE A 38 -3.96 -10.53 -9.38
C PHE A 38 -3.78 -10.60 -10.90
N GLY A 39 -2.56 -10.40 -11.39
CA GLY A 39 -2.28 -10.45 -12.83
C GLY A 39 -2.41 -9.12 -13.59
N ARG A 40 -3.05 -8.10 -13.00
CA ARG A 40 -3.41 -6.87 -13.73
C ARG A 40 -2.25 -5.90 -14.00
N GLY A 41 -1.15 -6.03 -13.26
CA GLY A 41 -0.05 -5.06 -13.29
C GLY A 41 -0.38 -3.68 -12.66
N LYS A 42 -1.66 -3.38 -12.42
CA LYS A 42 -2.13 -2.14 -11.79
C LYS A 42 -2.98 -2.44 -10.56
N ILE A 43 -3.07 -1.47 -9.66
CA ILE A 43 -3.93 -1.51 -8.47
C ILE A 43 -4.80 -0.25 -8.41
N THR A 44 -6.00 -0.40 -7.85
CA THR A 44 -6.92 0.70 -7.63
C THR A 44 -6.76 1.25 -6.22
N LEU A 45 -6.69 2.57 -6.10
CA LEU A 45 -6.65 3.31 -4.85
C LEU A 45 -7.80 4.31 -4.79
N VAL A 46 -8.20 4.69 -3.58
CA VAL A 46 -9.06 5.86 -3.38
C VAL A 46 -8.28 7.10 -3.85
N ASP A 47 -8.94 8.01 -4.53
CA ASP A 47 -8.33 9.25 -4.99
C ASP A 47 -8.23 10.27 -3.85
N GLN A 48 -7.23 10.03 -3.01
CA GLN A 48 -6.79 10.92 -1.94
C GLN A 48 -5.26 11.07 -2.01
N PRO A 49 -4.67 12.04 -1.29
CA PRO A 49 -3.23 12.15 -1.16
C PRO A 49 -2.63 10.86 -0.57
N HIS A 50 -1.57 10.37 -1.20
CA HIS A 50 -0.79 9.24 -0.73
C HIS A 50 0.67 9.65 -0.66
N GLU A 51 1.43 8.99 0.21
CA GLU A 51 2.87 9.15 0.31
C GLU A 51 3.57 7.80 0.12
N THR A 52 4.82 7.85 -0.32
CA THR A 52 5.66 6.66 -0.48
C THR A 52 5.78 5.92 0.84
N CYS A 53 5.51 4.61 0.85
CA CYS A 53 5.63 3.81 2.04
C CYS A 53 7.11 3.76 2.49
N THR A 54 7.39 4.31 3.66
CA THR A 54 8.74 4.41 4.22
C THR A 54 9.33 3.03 4.57
N ALA A 55 8.49 2.10 5.05
CA ALA A 55 8.90 0.75 5.44
C ALA A 55 9.50 -0.06 4.29
N CYS A 56 8.96 0.07 3.07
CA CYS A 56 9.47 -0.63 1.88
C CYS A 56 10.13 0.29 0.86
N ARG A 57 10.23 1.60 1.16
CA ARG A 57 10.74 2.65 0.27
C ARG A 57 10.10 2.61 -1.14
N GLY A 58 8.80 2.38 -1.20
CA GLY A 58 8.05 2.34 -2.47
C GLY A 58 8.11 1.01 -3.23
N THR A 59 8.90 0.02 -2.80
CA THR A 59 9.03 -1.25 -3.54
C THR A 59 7.80 -2.15 -3.42
N GLY A 60 7.00 -1.97 -2.36
CA GLY A 60 5.92 -2.90 -2.02
C GLY A 60 6.42 -4.24 -1.47
N ILE A 61 7.72 -4.43 -1.27
CA ILE A 61 8.31 -5.70 -0.81
C ILE A 61 8.70 -5.58 0.66
N PHE A 62 8.45 -6.63 1.45
CA PHE A 62 8.98 -6.70 2.81
C PHE A 62 10.46 -7.05 2.76
N ALA A 63 11.33 -6.18 3.29
CA ALA A 63 12.78 -6.32 3.16
C ALA A 63 13.27 -7.71 3.61
N HIS A 64 14.15 -8.34 2.82
CA HIS A 64 14.69 -9.69 3.04
C HIS A 64 13.67 -10.84 2.98
N HIS A 65 12.40 -10.57 2.69
CA HIS A 65 11.36 -11.57 2.53
C HIS A 65 10.73 -11.50 1.13
N ARG A 66 10.28 -12.65 0.61
CA ARG A 66 9.56 -12.75 -0.67
C ARG A 66 8.07 -12.46 -0.51
N LEU A 67 7.74 -11.51 0.37
CA LEU A 67 6.37 -11.20 0.80
C LEU A 67 6.02 -9.75 0.46
N PRO A 68 4.74 -9.44 0.22
CA PRO A 68 4.28 -8.07 0.17
C PRO A 68 4.63 -7.34 1.47
N CYS A 69 5.01 -6.07 1.38
CA CYS A 69 5.22 -5.21 2.54
C CYS A 69 3.97 -5.21 3.43
N SER A 70 4.11 -5.55 4.71
CA SER A 70 3.00 -5.63 5.67
C SER A 70 2.28 -4.30 5.85
N VAL A 71 3.02 -3.18 5.84
CA VAL A 71 2.49 -1.82 6.05
C VAL A 71 1.63 -1.34 4.88
N CYS A 72 2.12 -1.44 3.64
CA CYS A 72 1.38 -0.95 2.46
C CYS A 72 0.67 -2.06 1.68
N LYS A 73 0.76 -3.31 2.13
CA LYS A 73 0.17 -4.51 1.49
C LYS A 73 0.58 -4.65 0.02
N GLY A 74 1.84 -4.36 -0.29
CA GLY A 74 2.38 -4.45 -1.66
C GLY A 74 2.14 -3.25 -2.58
N LYS A 75 1.45 -2.21 -2.10
CA LYS A 75 1.07 -1.05 -2.93
C LYS A 75 2.23 -0.07 -3.17
N GLY A 76 3.23 -0.05 -2.30
CA GLY A 76 4.35 0.90 -2.34
C GLY A 76 4.00 2.30 -1.79
N VAL A 77 2.72 2.56 -1.51
CA VAL A 77 2.24 3.85 -0.98
C VAL A 77 1.25 3.62 0.15
N VAL A 78 1.14 4.60 1.03
CA VAL A 78 0.13 4.66 2.11
C VAL A 78 -0.66 5.97 1.99
N PRO A 79 -1.93 6.02 2.43
CA PRO A 79 -2.64 7.29 2.54
C PRO A 79 -1.84 8.26 3.39
N LYS A 80 -1.76 9.52 2.97
CA LYS A 80 -1.17 10.57 3.80
C LYS A 80 -2.11 10.80 4.99
N ASP A 81 -1.58 10.80 6.22
CA ASP A 81 -2.38 11.15 7.39
C ASP A 81 -2.90 12.59 7.20
N GLY A 82 -4.22 12.75 7.34
CA GLY A 82 -4.90 14.04 7.19
C GLY A 82 -4.96 14.83 8.50
N ARG A 83 -4.50 14.25 9.62
CA ARG A 83 -4.44 14.92 10.92
C ARG A 83 -3.27 15.91 10.95
N GLU A 84 -3.55 17.14 11.35
CA GLU A 84 -2.52 18.13 11.65
C GLU A 84 -1.80 17.75 12.94
N GLY A 85 -0.46 17.79 12.97
CA GLY A 85 0.34 17.42 14.15
C GLY A 85 1.62 16.66 13.81
N LYS A 86 2.38 16.28 14.84
CA LYS A 86 3.59 15.46 14.68
C LYS A 86 3.20 14.02 14.31
N LYS A 87 3.68 13.54 13.16
CA LYS A 87 3.40 12.16 12.70
C LYS A 87 3.82 11.12 13.73
N GLY A 88 2.97 10.11 13.93
CA GLY A 88 3.22 9.03 14.88
C GLY A 88 2.89 9.39 16.33
N LEU A 89 2.42 10.62 16.59
CA LEU A 89 1.96 11.06 17.90
C LEU A 89 0.47 11.39 17.81
N ASP A 90 -0.27 10.97 18.82
CA ASP A 90 -1.67 11.34 18.97
C ASP A 90 -1.73 12.86 19.24
N PRO A 91 -2.56 13.62 18.49
CA PRO A 91 -2.55 15.08 18.57
C PRO A 91 -3.06 15.62 19.91
N ASP A 92 -3.91 14.86 20.61
CA ASP A 92 -4.51 15.30 21.88
C ASP A 92 -3.61 14.97 23.07
N THR A 93 -2.96 13.80 23.05
CA THR A 93 -2.13 13.31 24.17
C THR A 93 -0.63 13.51 23.95
N GLY A 94 -0.19 13.69 22.71
CA GLY A 94 1.23 13.70 22.36
C GLY A 94 1.95 12.37 22.58
N LEU A 95 1.21 11.28 22.83
CA LEU A 95 1.77 9.93 22.99
C LEU A 95 1.91 9.24 21.64
N PRO A 96 2.84 8.27 21.49
CA PRO A 96 2.95 7.50 20.28
C PRO A 96 1.60 6.86 19.94
N CYS A 97 1.07 7.15 18.75
CA CYS A 97 -0.10 6.43 18.25
C CYS A 97 0.31 4.95 18.17
N ILE A 98 -0.36 4.08 18.94
CA ILE A 98 -0.36 2.64 18.65
C ILE A 98 -1.18 2.42 17.37
N GLY A 99 -0.61 2.81 16.24
CA GLY A 99 -1.21 2.61 14.93
C GLY A 99 -1.30 1.11 14.66
N ASN A 100 -2.50 0.62 14.39
CA ASN A 100 -2.66 -0.66 13.69
C ASN A 100 -2.22 -0.43 12.24
N TYR A 101 -0.95 -0.70 11.94
CA TYR A 101 -0.40 -0.67 10.59
C TYR A 101 -1.16 -1.61 9.64
#